data_AF-A0A078ISH5-F1
#
_entry.id   AF-A0A078ISH5-F1
#
_cell.length_a   1.000
_cell.length_b   1.000
_cell.length_c   1.000
_cell.angle_alpha   90.00
_cell.angle_beta   90.00
_cell.angle_gamma   90.00
#
_symmetry.space_group_name_H-M   'P 1'
#
loop_
_entity.id
_entity.type
_entity.pdbx_description
1 polymer ?
#
loop_
_entity_poly.entity_id
_entity_poly.type
_entity_poly.pdbx_seq_one_letter_code
_entity_poly.pdbx_strand_id
1 'polypeptide(L)' 'ARHEYAPEKFVETMKLMEHGYGAKEFVTSKEGILDLLAPGTYYLKEVDSLYRRFYGKKGDDGSITNGH' A
#
# COMPACT_ATOMS: atom_id res chain seq x y z
N ALA A 1 -11.51 7.02 12.21
CA ALA A 1 -10.36 6.90 13.12
C ALA A 1 -9.11 7.31 12.36
N ARG A 2 -8.45 8.42 12.75
CA ARG A 2 -7.20 8.87 12.12
C ARG A 2 -6.01 8.36 12.93
N HIS A 3 -4.86 8.21 12.29
CA HIS A 3 -3.58 7.88 12.93
C HIS A 3 -2.59 9.01 12.68
N GLU A 4 -2.09 9.62 13.74
CA GLU A 4 -1.13 10.72 13.68
C GLU A 4 0.30 10.18 13.61
N TYR A 5 1.15 10.84 12.83
CA TYR A 5 2.58 10.56 12.73
C TYR A 5 3.37 11.75 13.26
N ALA A 6 4.47 11.47 13.97
CA ALA A 6 5.47 12.48 14.28
C ALA A 6 6.03 13.11 12.99
N PRO A 7 6.41 14.40 13.00
CA PRO A 7 6.91 15.09 11.82
C PRO A 7 8.06 14.36 11.12
N GLU A 8 8.97 13.75 11.87
CA GLU A 8 10.13 13.01 11.35
C GLU A 8 9.68 11.81 10.50
N LYS A 9 8.75 11.01 11.05
CA LYS A 9 8.18 9.85 10.36
C LYS A 9 7.38 10.28 9.12
N PHE A 10 6.71 11.43 9.19
CA PHE A 10 6.03 12.00 8.04
C PHE A 10 7.03 12.38 6.93
N VAL A 11 8.13 13.07 7.26
CA VAL A 11 9.17 13.46 6.29
C VAL A 11 9.83 12.24 5.65
N GLU A 12 10.14 11.21 6.43
CA GLU A 12 10.66 9.92 5.90
C GLU A 12 9.68 9.28 4.93
N THR A 13 8.39 9.27 5.29
CA THR A 13 7.34 8.75 4.42
C THR A 13 7.25 9.56 3.13
N MET A 14 7.37 10.88 3.17
CA MET A 14 7.34 11.73 1.97
C MET A 14 8.51 11.43 1.03
N LYS A 15 9.73 11.23 1.56
CA LYS A 15 10.89 10.83 0.74
C LYS A 15 10.69 9.47 0.09
N LEU A 16 10.12 8.50 0.81
CA LEU A 16 9.77 7.20 0.24
C LEU A 16 8.76 7.34 -0.91
N MET A 17 7.75 8.20 -0.76
CA MET A 17 6.75 8.44 -1.80
C MET A 17 7.34 9.12 -3.04
N GLU A 18 8.33 10.00 -2.87
CA GLU A 18 9.08 10.60 -3.98
C GLU A 18 9.80 9.52 -4.80
N HIS A 19 10.48 8.56 -4.15
CA HIS A 19 11.09 7.42 -4.84
C HIS A 19 10.06 6.49 -5.50
N GLY A 20 8.87 6.34 -4.92
CA GLY A 20 7.78 5.55 -5.49
C GLY A 20 7.10 6.20 -6.68
N TYR A 21 7.28 7.51 -6.89
CA TYR A 21 6.61 8.25 -7.95
C TYR A 21 7.27 7.97 -9.31
N GLY A 22 6.54 7.29 -10.20
CA GLY A 22 7.04 6.89 -11.52
C GLY A 22 7.97 5.67 -11.51
N ALA A 23 8.20 5.05 -10.34
CA ALA A 23 8.95 3.81 -10.25
C ALA A 23 8.12 2.60 -10.72
N LYS A 24 8.83 1.52 -11.02
CA LYS A 24 8.30 0.20 -11.38
C LYS A 24 9.13 -0.89 -10.74
N GLU A 25 8.61 -2.12 -10.78
CA GLU A 25 9.28 -3.32 -10.26
C GLU A 25 9.60 -3.22 -8.76
N PHE A 26 8.59 -2.88 -7.96
CA PHE A 26 8.72 -2.81 -6.50
C PHE A 26 7.51 -3.39 -5.78
N VAL A 27 7.77 -3.98 -4.61
CA VAL A 27 6.76 -4.44 -3.64
C VAL A 27 6.68 -3.44 -2.50
N THR A 28 5.47 -3.03 -2.11
CA THR A 28 5.28 -2.09 -1.00
C THR A 28 5.54 -2.79 0.34
N SER A 29 6.25 -2.13 1.26
CA SER A 29 6.33 -2.60 2.66
C SER A 29 4.97 -2.47 3.35
N LYS A 30 4.54 -3.52 4.05
CA LYS A 30 3.20 -3.64 4.66
C LYS A 30 3.25 -3.55 6.19
N GLU A 31 4.41 -3.77 6.78
CA GLU A 31 4.60 -3.90 8.22
C GLU A 31 4.27 -2.58 8.93
N GLY A 32 3.41 -2.64 9.96
CA GLY A 32 3.00 -1.49 10.77
C GLY A 32 2.12 -0.44 10.09
N ILE A 33 2.05 -0.39 8.76
CA ILE A 33 1.21 0.55 8.00
C ILE A 33 -0.16 -0.08 7.68
N LEU A 34 -0.17 -1.37 7.31
CA LEU A 34 -1.41 -2.07 6.98
C LEU A 34 -2.38 -2.10 8.19
N ASP A 35 -1.84 -2.17 9.40
CA ASP A 35 -2.63 -2.18 10.65
C ASP A 35 -3.37 -0.87 10.90
N LEU A 36 -2.88 0.25 10.37
CA LEU A 36 -3.51 1.57 10.49
C LEU A 36 -4.71 1.75 9.56
N LEU A 37 -4.87 0.88 8.55
CA LEU A 37 -6.01 0.96 7.64
C LEU A 37 -7.27 0.36 8.28
N ALA A 38 -8.44 0.90 7.99
CA ALA A 38 -9.68 0.25 8.41
C ALA A 38 -9.85 -1.11 7.67
N PRO A 39 -10.48 -2.13 8.28
CA PRO A 39 -10.85 -3.35 7.57
C PRO A 39 -11.61 -3.05 6.28
N GLY A 40 -11.33 -3.79 5.21
CA GLY A 40 -11.92 -3.58 3.89
C GLY A 40 -11.28 -2.47 3.04
N THR A 41 -10.30 -1.73 3.56
CA THR A 41 -9.56 -0.72 2.77
C THR A 41 -8.69 -1.40 1.71
N TYR A 42 -8.78 -0.93 0.47
CA TYR A 42 -7.88 -1.36 -0.60
C TYR A 42 -6.51 -0.68 -0.48
N TYR A 43 -5.44 -1.42 -0.76
CA TYR A 43 -4.06 -0.95 -0.66
C TYR A 43 -3.21 -1.47 -1.83
N LEU A 44 -2.19 -0.72 -2.22
CA LEU A 44 -1.24 -1.15 -3.26
C LEU A 44 -0.32 -2.23 -2.69
N LYS A 45 -0.16 -3.36 -3.39
CA LYS A 45 0.76 -4.45 -3.02
C LYS A 45 2.11 -4.31 -3.72
N GLU A 46 2.08 -4.04 -5.01
CA GLU A 46 3.26 -3.95 -5.87
C GLU A 46 2.95 -3.24 -7.19
N VAL A 47 4.02 -2.80 -7.85
CA VAL A 47 4.03 -2.33 -9.23
C VAL A 47 5.06 -3.17 -9.97
N ASP A 48 4.67 -3.84 -11.04
CA ASP A 48 5.60 -4.68 -11.80
C ASP A 48 6.46 -3.88 -12.80
N SER A 49 7.32 -4.58 -13.54
CA SER A 49 8.25 -3.99 -14.51
C SER A 49 7.56 -3.33 -15.73
N LEU A 50 6.26 -3.55 -15.90
CA LEU A 50 5.41 -2.95 -16.93
C LEU A 50 4.46 -1.90 -16.35
N TYR A 51 4.72 -1.42 -15.14
CA TYR A 51 3.93 -0.41 -14.42
C TYR A 51 2.50 -0.86 -14.06
N ARG A 52 2.18 -2.15 -14.14
CA ARG A 52 0.86 -2.66 -13.71
C ARG A 52 0.79 -2.63 -12.19
N ARG A 53 -0.32 -2.14 -11.66
CA ARG A 53 -0.55 -1.92 -10.22
C ARG A 53 -1.44 -3.02 -9.67
N PHE A 54 -1.00 -3.73 -8.65
CA PHE A 54 -1.76 -4.81 -8.03
C PHE A 54 -2.22 -4.39 -6.64
N TYR A 55 -3.51 -4.52 -6.36
CA TYR A 55 -4.12 -4.11 -5.10
C TYR A 55 -4.56 -5.31 -4.27
N GLY A 56 -4.52 -5.16 -2.95
CA GLY A 56 -5.15 -6.05 -1.99
C GLY A 56 -6.23 -5.32 -1.21
N LYS A 57 -7.00 -6.05 -0.40
CA LYS A 57 -7.99 -5.51 0.52
C LYS A 57 -7.67 -5.98 1.93
N LYS A 58 -7.66 -5.08 2.92
CA LYS A 58 -7.33 -5.46 4.30
C LYS A 58 -8.42 -6.37 4.88
N GLY A 59 -8.00 -7.51 5.44
CA GLY A 59 -8.91 -8.50 6.03
C GLY A 59 -9.60 -9.40 5.00
N ASP A 60 -9.06 -9.46 3.78
CA ASP A 60 -9.52 -10.38 2.74
C ASP A 60 -8.32 -11.21 2.25
N ASP A 61 -8.40 -12.53 2.43
CA ASP A 61 -7.33 -13.51 2.23
C ASP A 61 -7.06 -13.79 0.73
N GLY A 62 -7.74 -13.07 -0.17
CA GLY A 62 -7.64 -13.28 -1.61
C GLY A 62 -8.63 -14.30 -2.15
N SER A 63 -9.77 -14.52 -1.49
CA SER A 63 -10.93 -15.17 -2.11
C SER A 63 -11.61 -14.21 -3.09
N ILE A 64 -10.97 -13.93 -4.21
CA ILE A 64 -11.62 -13.26 -5.34
C ILE A 64 -12.43 -14.33 -6.07
N THR A 65 -13.72 -14.46 -5.75
CA THR A 65 -14.66 -15.10 -6.68
C THR A 65 -14.77 -14.15 -7.87
N ASN A 66 -14.08 -14.48 -8.96
CA ASN A 66 -14.31 -13.81 -10.24
C ASN A 66 -15.81 -13.95 -10.57
N GLY A 67 -16.47 -12.81 -10.75
CA GLY A 67 -17.87 -12.78 -11.15
C GLY A 67 -18.10 -13.59 -12.43
N HIS A 68 -19.03 -14.53 -12.33
CA HIS A 68 -19.83 -15.04 -13.44
C HIS A 68 -21.29 -15.01 -12.99
#